data_AF-A0A0C9W1L9-F1
#
_entry.id   AF-A0A0C9W1L9-F1
#
_cell.length_a   1.000
_cell.length_b   1.000
_cell.length_c   1.000
_cell.angle_alpha   90.00
_cell.angle_beta   90.00
_cell.angle_gamma   90.00
#
_symmetry.space_group_name_H-M   'P 1'
#
loop_
_entity.id
_entity.type
_entity.pdbx_description
1 polymer ?
#
loop_
_entity_poly.entity_id
_entity_poly.type
_entity_poly.pdbx_seq_one_letter_code
_entity_poly.pdbx_strand_id
1 'polypeptide(L)' 'NKSHTVILVSLFEVSKFKPKTRWDGCQIFEENSYRFVLPKYLVRGCHMIPVFGSSEKSFHLNDLVDVDAFL' A
#
# COMPACT_ATOMS: atom_id res chain seq x y z
N ASN A 1 17.47 1.21 -30.74
CA ASN A 1 16.27 1.57 -29.97
C ASN A 1 16.47 1.21 -28.51
N LYS A 2 16.33 2.16 -27.58
CA LYS A 2 16.31 1.87 -26.14
C LYS A 2 14.86 1.63 -25.71
N SER A 3 14.60 0.47 -25.13
CA SER A 3 13.32 0.13 -24.51
C SER A 3 13.32 0.57 -23.04
N HIS A 4 12.16 0.97 -22.52
CA HIS A 4 11.99 1.32 -21.10
C HIS A 4 10.84 0.50 -20.52
N THR A 5 11.08 -0.10 -19.36
CA THR A 5 10.03 -0.74 -18.56
C THR A 5 9.36 0.31 -17.68
N VAL A 6 8.03 0.38 -17.76
CA VAL A 6 7.17 1.13 -16.84
C VAL A 6 6.27 0.14 -16.11
N ILE A 7 5.94 0.46 -14.86
CA ILE A 7 5.01 -0.31 -14.05
C ILE A 7 3.85 0.58 -13.64
N LEU A 8 2.64 0.01 -13.63
CA LEU A 8 1.45 0.66 -13.08
C LEU A 8 1.38 0.34 -11.59
N VAL A 9 1.30 1.37 -10.75
CA VAL A 9 1.15 1.21 -9.30
C VAL A 9 -0.13 1.87 -8.84
N SER A 10 -0.72 1.31 -7.78
CA SER A 10 -1.81 1.93 -7.03
C SER A 10 -1.26 2.98 -6.08
N LEU A 11 -1.96 4.11 -5.96
CA LEU A 11 -1.68 5.17 -5.01
C LEU A 11 -2.65 5.11 -3.85
N PHE A 12 -2.10 5.28 -2.65
CA PHE A 12 -2.82 5.19 -1.39
C PHE A 12 -2.74 6.51 -0.66
N GLU A 13 -3.87 6.93 -0.08
CA GLU A 13 -3.96 8.15 0.72
C GLU A 13 -4.50 7.81 2.11
N VAL A 14 -4.19 8.64 3.10
CA VAL A 14 -4.69 8.43 4.46
C VAL A 14 -6.22 8.52 4.44
N SER A 15 -6.85 7.44 4.87
CA SER A 15 -8.29 7.27 4.93
C SER A 15 -8.90 8.08 6.07
N LYS A 16 -10.15 8.51 5.88
CA LYS A 16 -10.99 9.08 6.95
C LYS A 16 -11.83 8.01 7.67
N PHE A 17 -11.83 6.78 7.17
CA PHE A 17 -12.52 5.64 7.76
C PHE A 17 -12.00 5.36 9.17
N LYS A 18 -12.93 5.02 10.07
CA LYS A 18 -12.61 4.63 11.44
C LYS A 18 -12.98 3.16 11.63
N PRO A 19 -12.00 2.27 11.87
CA PRO A 19 -12.27 0.86 12.05
C PRO A 19 -12.94 0.64 13.40
N LYS A 20 -13.70 -0.45 13.53
CA LYS A 20 -14.26 -0.87 14.83
C LYS A 20 -13.16 -1.26 15.81
N THR A 21 -12.07 -1.85 15.31
CA THR A 21 -10.88 -2.20 16.09
C THR A 21 -9.75 -1.26 15.70
N ARG A 22 -9.33 -0.39 16.62
CA ARG A 22 -8.21 0.54 16.41
C ARG A 22 -6.97 0.01 17.10
N TRP A 23 -5.88 -0.07 16.35
CA TRP A 23 -4.56 -0.40 16.84
C TRP A 23 -3.82 0.91 17.09
N ASP A 24 -3.16 1.05 18.23
CA ASP A 24 -2.47 2.30 18.55
C ASP A 24 -1.33 2.54 17.55
N GLY A 25 -1.15 3.81 17.15
CA GLY A 25 -0.20 4.20 16.11
C GLY A 25 -0.52 3.74 14.67
N CYS A 26 -1.58 2.95 14.45
CA CYS A 26 -1.90 2.45 13.11
C CYS A 26 -2.77 3.43 12.31
N GLN A 27 -2.39 3.68 11.05
CA GLN A 27 -3.16 4.46 10.08
C GLN A 27 -3.87 3.54 9.08
N ILE A 28 -5.00 4.01 8.56
CA ILE A 28 -5.72 3.36 7.47
C ILE A 28 -5.49 4.17 6.21
N PHE A 29 -5.36 3.48 5.10
CA PHE A 29 -5.20 4.05 3.78
C PHE A 29 -6.29 3.56 2.83
N GLU A 30 -6.68 4.40 1.89
CA GLU A 30 -7.59 4.06 0.80
C GLU A 30 -6.86 4.07 -0.54
N GLU A 31 -7.16 3.10 -1.41
CA GLU A 31 -6.67 3.07 -2.78
C GLU A 31 -7.49 4.03 -3.67
N ASN A 32 -6.89 5.15 -4.09
CA ASN A 32 -7.63 6.24 -4.75
C ASN A 32 -7.31 6.42 -6.24
N SER A 33 -6.10 6.07 -6.69
CA SER A 33 -5.70 6.30 -8.09
C SER A 33 -4.55 5.40 -8.53
N TYR A 34 -4.17 5.52 -9.80
CA TYR A 34 -3.08 4.76 -10.40
C TYR A 34 -2.03 5.69 -11.01
N ARG A 35 -0.78 5.27 -11.01
CA ARG A 35 0.32 6.01 -11.63
C ARG A 35 1.31 5.07 -12.31
N PHE A 36 1.83 5.49 -13.47
CA PHE A 36 2.99 4.83 -14.07
C PHE A 36 4.28 5.36 -13.46
N VAL A 37 5.16 4.45 -13.05
CA VAL A 37 6.48 4.78 -12.52
C VAL A 37 7.56 3.94 -13.19
N LEU A 38 8.79 4.44 -13.17
CA LEU A 38 9.96 3.65 -13.56
C LEU A 38 10.39 2.76 -12.38
N PRO A 39 10.63 1.45 -12.58
CA PRO A 39 11.01 0.54 -11.50
C PRO A 39 12.23 1.00 -10.68
N LYS A 40 13.17 1.73 -11.30
CA LYS A 40 14.35 2.28 -10.62
C LYS A 40 14.05 3.27 -9.48
N TYR A 41 12.81 3.75 -9.36
CA TYR A 41 12.38 4.64 -8.28
C TYR A 41 11.72 3.90 -7.11
N LEU A 42 11.59 2.58 -7.17
CA LEU A 42 11.12 1.78 -6.03
C LEU A 42 12.26 1.59 -5.03
N VAL A 43 12.08 2.09 -3.81
CA VAL A 43 13.12 2.07 -2.76
C VAL A 43 12.97 0.87 -1.82
N ARG A 44 11.73 0.49 -1.48
CA ARG A 44 11.42 -0.62 -0.55
C ARG A 44 10.02 -1.17 -0.77
N GLY A 45 9.82 -2.42 -0.39
CA GLY A 45 8.50 -3.05 -0.30
C GLY A 45 7.78 -2.71 1.01
N CYS A 46 6.47 -2.90 1.01
CA CYS A 46 5.61 -2.89 2.20
C CYS A 46 4.35 -3.71 1.89
N HIS A 47 3.59 -4.07 2.92
CA HIS A 47 2.32 -4.77 2.75
C HIS A 47 1.13 -3.86 3.08
N MET A 48 0.14 -3.86 2.18
CA MET A 48 -1.16 -3.25 2.41
C MET A 48 -2.13 -4.36 2.81
N ILE A 49 -2.49 -4.41 4.10
CA ILE A 49 -3.32 -5.46 4.69
C ILE A 49 -4.77 -4.97 4.72
N PRO A 50 -5.73 -5.65 4.08
CA PRO A 50 -7.13 -5.21 4.07
C PRO A 50 -7.70 -5.06 5.48
N VAL A 51 -8.45 -3.98 5.71
CA VAL A 51 -9.14 -3.77 7.00
C VAL A 51 -10.42 -4.60 7.04
N PHE A 52 -10.56 -5.45 8.05
CA PHE A 52 -11.77 -6.25 8.25
C PHE A 52 -13.00 -5.38 8.50
N GLY A 53 -14.09 -5.66 7.77
CA GLY A 53 -15.36 -4.95 7.92
C GLY A 53 -15.43 -3.60 7.21
N SER A 54 -14.44 -3.25 6.39
CA SER A 54 -14.59 -2.17 5.41
C SER A 54 -15.35 -2.68 4.18
N SER A 55 -16.28 -1.88 3.66
CA SER A 55 -16.90 -2.07 2.34
C SER A 55 -16.05 -1.51 1.20
N GLU A 56 -14.98 -0.79 1.53
CA GLU A 56 -14.11 -0.08 0.60
C GLU A 56 -12.70 -0.70 0.58
N LYS A 57 -11.88 -0.24 -0.37
CA LYS A 57 -10.47 -0.60 -0.51
C LYS A 57 -9.62 0.08 0.57
N SER A 58 -9.87 -0.26 1.84
CA SER A 58 -9.17 0.28 3.01
C SER A 58 -8.11 -0.71 3.50
N PHE A 59 -6.92 -0.21 3.84
CA PHE A 59 -5.78 -1.05 4.21
C PHE A 59 -5.01 -0.48 5.41
N HIS A 60 -4.44 -1.38 6.21
CA HIS A 60 -3.35 -1.08 7.12
C HIS A 60 -2.01 -1.17 6.37
N LEU A 61 -1.12 -0.21 6.61
CA LEU A 61 0.27 -0.29 6.15
C LEU A 61 1.10 -1.09 7.15
N ASN A 62 1.72 -2.16 6.68
CA ASN A 62 2.79 -2.85 7.40
C ASN A 62 4.11 -2.60 6.67
N ASP A 63 4.94 -1.73 7.25
CA ASP A 63 6.26 -1.40 6.71
C ASP A 63 7.38 -2.29 7.28
N LEU A 64 7.11 -3.09 8.32
CA LEU A 64 8.06 -3.97 8.99
C LEU A 64 8.32 -5.28 8.22
N VAL A 65 8.10 -5.27 6.90
CA VAL A 65 8.41 -6.41 6.05
C VAL A 65 9.92 -6.50 5.94
N ASP A 66 10.49 -7.45 6.68
CA ASP A 66 11.86 -7.89 6.49
C ASP A 66 11.94 -8.70 5.19
N VAL A 67 12.99 -8.49 4.39
CA VAL A 67 13.10 -9.04 3.01
C VAL A 67 13.17 -10.58 2.99
N ASP A 68 13.47 -11.19 4.13
CA ASP A 68 13.52 -12.62 4.39
C ASP A 68 12.21 -13.20 4.93
N ALA A 69 11.21 -12.37 5.24
CA ALA A 69 9.88 -12.80 5.68
C ALA A 69 8.92 -13.01 4.49
N PHE A 70 9.31 -13.82 3.52
CA PHE A 70 8.37 -14.41 2.57
C PHE A 70 8.07 -15.85 3.01
N LEU A 71 6.85 -16.09 3.47
CA LEU A 71 6.28 -17.45 3.60
C LEU A 71 5.96 -18.03 2.22
#